data_AF-A0A6I2U0L1-F1
#
_entry.id   AF-A0A6I2U0L1-F1
#
_cell.length_a   1.000
_cell.length_b   1.000
_cell.length_c   1.000
_cell.angle_alpha   90.00
_cell.angle_beta   90.00
_cell.angle_gamma   90.00
#
_symmetry.space_group_name_H-M   'P 1'
#
loop_
_entity.id
_entity.type
_entity.pdbx_description
1 polymer ?
#
loop_
_entity_poly.entity_id
_entity_poly.type
_entity_poly.pdbx_seq_one_letter_code
_entity_poly.pdbx_strand_id
1 'polypeptide(L)'
;MRILIEEHQYQAEQIRDVLHGIDAMQDIDGNVSINYVGYYYNTQLNDCVFILPKVLLEDTPEGERVFGKYAPETIVNLNQNNPLSQQEKDFIYEFSVWIYRTIEVYNNTTRNGIVYHQKIACLGKSNRQINNTFLDILLALIDFNKHNQDFIFFILKNIHSGYNRIHWSKTIATTSAIISKNSPVYTHPVNRKKQINFDEELLIIFYSILNYISERYGFANHINCNFQLITGYRFKTYLDGLGKTRLLQIKYKYFSDKALHLWQLCYDFFDNAKRMNIQQERKEYLLVKSFNIVFEAIIDELLGEKNIPAGLKEQADGKRIDHLYSYQNLITTRHQEPVYYIGDSKYYKLGHSIGKESVYKQFTYARNIIQWNLNLFMNDDKDDEELQYDKRNFGNVPKLRDDLTEGYNIIPNFFISAKMAENLSFSDQISSTDREQKCFNTQHFNDRLFDRDTLLVFHYDVNFLYVVSLYARHNEHQKFDWKNRVRKMFRDEIQKMLDERYDFYRLTPKEDTQVEEFVSRNFRKLIGKIFSPTKSNDYLILAFEKEDSNEEQKEAIINDVKEKFYIEGFALSANNRIG
;
A
#
# COMPACT_ATOMS: atom_id res chain seq x y z
N MET A 1 -16.11 20.69 -8.46
CA MET A 1 -15.62 19.71 -7.48
C MET A 1 -15.68 20.31 -6.09
N ARG A 2 -16.35 19.62 -5.18
CA ARG A 2 -16.35 19.93 -3.75
C ARG A 2 -15.36 19.01 -3.03
N ILE A 3 -14.68 19.53 -2.01
CA ILE A 3 -13.78 18.75 -1.17
C ILE A 3 -14.30 18.79 0.26
N LEU A 4 -14.31 17.64 0.91
CA LEU A 4 -14.53 17.52 2.35
C LEU A 4 -13.40 16.68 2.94
N ILE A 5 -13.15 16.81 4.24
CA ILE A 5 -12.15 16.01 4.94
C ILE A 5 -12.84 15.11 5.96
N GLU A 6 -12.43 13.84 6.01
CA GLU A 6 -12.87 12.86 6.99
C GLU A 6 -12.61 13.36 8.43
N GLU A 7 -13.58 13.16 9.33
CA GLU A 7 -13.53 13.50 10.76
C GLU A 7 -13.24 14.98 11.10
N HIS A 8 -13.24 15.89 10.13
CA HIS A 8 -13.25 17.33 10.39
C HIS A 8 -14.66 17.79 10.80
N GLN A 9 -14.72 18.74 11.75
CA GLN A 9 -15.98 19.28 12.26
C GLN A 9 -16.37 20.52 11.45
N TYR A 10 -17.37 20.37 10.57
CA TYR A 10 -17.93 21.48 9.80
C TYR A 10 -19.18 22.05 10.47
N GLN A 11 -19.42 23.34 10.33
CA GLN A 11 -20.74 23.90 10.66
C GLN A 11 -21.79 23.37 9.68
N ALA A 12 -22.92 22.86 10.17
CA ALA A 12 -23.97 22.28 9.30
C ALA A 12 -24.41 23.24 8.18
N GLU A 13 -24.49 24.53 8.48
CA GLU A 13 -24.89 25.57 7.51
C GLU A 13 -23.93 25.70 6.32
N GLN A 14 -22.64 25.43 6.52
CA GLN A 14 -21.61 25.61 5.49
C GLN A 14 -21.58 24.48 4.46
N ILE A 15 -21.99 23.27 4.85
CA ILE A 15 -21.91 22.07 4.01
C ILE A 15 -23.26 21.43 3.70
N ARG A 16 -24.38 22.07 4.11
CA ARG A 16 -25.74 21.56 3.93
C ARG A 16 -26.07 21.20 2.47
N ASP A 17 -25.59 22.00 1.53
CA ASP A 17 -25.76 21.79 0.10
C ASP A 17 -24.98 20.56 -0.40
N VAL A 18 -23.84 20.27 0.23
CA VAL A 18 -22.96 19.15 -0.11
C VAL A 18 -23.44 17.82 0.48
N LEU A 19 -24.06 17.82 1.67
CA LEU A 19 -24.43 16.60 2.41
C LEU A 19 -25.54 15.73 1.81
N HIS A 20 -26.22 16.17 0.74
CA HIS A 20 -27.36 15.43 0.19
C HIS A 20 -26.93 14.06 -0.37
N GLY A 21 -27.43 12.98 0.27
CA GLY A 21 -27.16 11.59 -0.12
C GLY A 21 -26.11 10.87 0.73
N ILE A 22 -25.63 11.48 1.83
CA ILE A 22 -24.74 10.86 2.81
C ILE A 22 -25.30 11.02 4.21
N ASP A 23 -25.25 9.95 5.00
CA ASP A 23 -25.53 10.00 6.44
C ASP A 23 -24.39 10.71 7.17
N ALA A 24 -24.62 11.92 7.67
CA ALA A 24 -23.64 12.65 8.45
C ALA A 24 -24.06 12.72 9.92
N MET A 25 -23.10 12.63 10.84
CA MET A 25 -23.37 12.72 12.27
C MET A 25 -23.37 14.19 12.68
N GLN A 26 -24.50 14.65 13.21
CA GLN A 26 -24.63 15.99 13.78
C GLN A 26 -24.46 15.93 15.30
N ASP A 27 -23.64 16.81 15.86
CA ASP A 27 -23.48 16.95 17.31
C ASP A 27 -24.55 17.89 17.92
N ILE A 28 -24.51 18.04 19.24
CA ILE A 28 -25.46 18.87 20.02
C ILE A 28 -25.28 20.37 19.67
N ASP A 29 -24.09 20.77 19.26
CA ASP A 29 -23.70 22.15 18.94
C ASP A 29 -23.99 22.52 17.47
N GLY A 30 -24.51 21.58 16.68
CA GLY A 30 -24.86 21.79 15.28
C GLY A 30 -23.72 21.57 14.29
N ASN A 31 -22.56 21.07 14.74
CA ASN A 31 -21.47 20.65 13.87
C ASN A 31 -21.75 19.28 13.25
N VAL A 32 -21.15 19.04 12.10
CA VAL A 32 -21.29 17.81 11.34
C VAL A 32 -19.91 17.26 11.02
N SER A 33 -19.72 15.97 11.33
CA SER A 33 -18.53 15.21 10.95
C SER A 33 -18.88 14.08 9.99
N ILE A 34 -17.98 13.83 9.05
CA ILE A 34 -18.16 12.86 7.97
C ILE A 34 -17.10 11.77 8.14
N ASN A 35 -17.55 10.53 8.28
CA ASN A 35 -16.67 9.38 8.47
C ASN A 35 -16.35 8.65 7.17
N TYR A 36 -16.76 9.20 6.03
CA TYR A 36 -16.57 8.58 4.73
C TYR A 36 -15.28 9.06 4.06
N VAL A 37 -14.67 8.19 3.25
CA VAL A 37 -13.61 8.56 2.30
C VAL A 37 -13.99 8.03 0.92
N GLY A 38 -13.71 8.81 -0.12
CA GLY A 38 -13.96 8.43 -1.50
C GLY A 38 -14.74 9.49 -2.24
N TYR A 39 -15.46 9.05 -3.27
CA TYR A 39 -16.07 9.92 -4.26
C TYR A 39 -17.56 9.64 -4.41
N TYR A 40 -18.35 10.70 -4.55
CA TYR A 40 -19.73 10.57 -4.99
C TYR A 40 -20.21 11.77 -5.80
N TYR A 41 -21.25 11.53 -6.57
CA TYR A 41 -21.95 12.57 -7.31
C TYR A 41 -23.13 13.10 -6.48
N ASN A 42 -23.14 14.40 -6.17
CA ASN A 42 -24.28 15.03 -5.52
C ASN A 42 -25.28 15.50 -6.59
N THR A 43 -26.46 14.87 -6.61
CA THR A 43 -27.50 15.13 -7.62
C THR A 43 -28.17 16.50 -7.50
N GLN A 44 -28.17 17.12 -6.31
CA GLN A 44 -28.73 18.45 -6.13
C GLN A 44 -27.76 19.53 -6.62
N LEU A 45 -26.48 19.37 -6.31
CA LEU A 45 -25.42 20.28 -6.75
C LEU A 45 -25.03 20.09 -8.22
N ASN A 46 -25.39 18.93 -8.80
CA ASN A 46 -24.89 18.48 -10.09
C ASN A 46 -23.35 18.47 -10.18
N ASP A 47 -22.68 18.30 -9.04
CA ASP A 47 -21.23 18.37 -8.91
C ASP A 47 -20.72 17.17 -8.10
N CYS A 48 -19.45 16.88 -8.30
CA CYS A 48 -18.76 15.78 -7.67
C CYS A 48 -18.18 16.22 -6.34
N VAL A 49 -18.33 15.38 -5.32
CA VAL A 49 -17.80 15.60 -3.99
C VAL A 49 -16.76 14.54 -3.70
N PHE A 50 -15.56 15.00 -3.36
CA PHE A 50 -14.45 14.13 -2.97
C PHE A 50 -14.16 14.31 -1.49
N ILE A 51 -14.29 13.22 -0.73
CA ILE A 51 -14.00 13.22 0.70
C ILE A 51 -12.62 12.61 0.90
N LEU A 52 -11.69 13.46 1.35
CA LEU A 52 -10.29 13.17 1.52
C LEU A 52 -10.01 12.51 2.89
N PRO A 53 -9.07 11.57 2.95
CA PRO A 53 -8.47 11.04 4.18
C PRO A 53 -8.06 12.09 5.20
N LYS A 54 -8.35 11.85 6.48
CA LYS A 54 -7.94 12.73 7.60
C LYS A 54 -6.43 12.85 7.81
N VAL A 55 -5.64 11.94 7.23
CA VAL A 55 -4.16 12.02 7.23
C VAL A 55 -3.64 13.27 6.50
N LEU A 56 -4.48 13.95 5.73
CA LEU A 56 -4.15 15.25 5.12
C LEU A 56 -4.37 16.45 6.06
N LEU A 57 -4.99 16.24 7.23
CA LEU A 57 -5.13 17.24 8.27
C LEU A 57 -3.91 17.26 9.16
N GLU A 58 -3.44 18.47 9.42
CA GLU A 58 -2.39 18.78 10.38
C GLU A 58 -2.95 19.71 11.45
N ASP A 59 -2.69 19.37 12.70
CA ASP A 59 -3.02 20.25 13.83
C ASP A 59 -1.94 21.31 13.97
N THR A 60 -2.31 22.56 13.68
CA THR A 60 -1.45 23.73 13.87
C THR A 60 -1.93 24.55 15.07
N PRO A 61 -1.11 25.44 15.65
CA PRO A 61 -1.55 26.34 16.72
C PRO A 61 -2.77 27.21 16.36
N GLU A 62 -3.04 27.41 15.07
CA GLU A 62 -4.16 28.20 14.54
C GLU A 62 -5.40 27.34 14.21
N GLY A 63 -5.36 26.04 14.50
CA GLY A 63 -6.39 25.05 14.18
C GLY A 63 -5.98 24.05 13.11
N GLU A 64 -6.92 23.22 12.68
CA GLU A 64 -6.70 22.19 11.66
C GLU A 64 -6.43 22.83 10.30
N ARG A 65 -5.40 22.32 9.60
CA ARG A 65 -4.99 22.79 8.27
C ARG A 65 -4.77 21.63 7.31
N VAL A 66 -5.18 21.81 6.06
CA VAL A 66 -4.85 20.94 4.94
C VAL A 66 -3.61 21.51 4.23
N PHE A 67 -2.65 20.63 3.92
CA PHE A 67 -1.33 21.00 3.38
C PHE A 67 -0.55 22.00 4.27
N GLY A 68 -0.87 22.07 5.57
CA GLY A 68 -0.30 23.02 6.52
C GLY A 68 -0.67 24.50 6.26
N LYS A 69 -1.61 24.78 5.33
CA LYS A 69 -1.90 26.15 4.87
C LYS A 69 -3.37 26.53 4.93
N TYR A 70 -4.26 25.62 4.51
CA TYR A 70 -5.66 25.96 4.24
C TYR A 70 -6.56 25.43 5.34
N ALA A 71 -7.45 26.26 5.87
CA ALA A 71 -8.53 25.77 6.72
C ALA A 71 -9.46 24.88 5.86
N PRO A 72 -9.92 23.71 6.34
CA PRO A 72 -10.75 22.80 5.55
C PRO A 72 -11.99 23.46 4.92
N GLU A 73 -12.58 24.45 5.59
CA GLU A 73 -13.74 25.23 5.16
C GLU A 73 -13.44 26.07 3.90
N THR A 74 -12.20 26.54 3.75
CA THR A 74 -11.78 27.41 2.63
C THR A 74 -11.61 26.65 1.30
N ILE A 75 -11.47 25.33 1.35
CA ILE A 75 -11.26 24.46 0.19
C ILE A 75 -12.50 23.65 -0.19
N VAL A 76 -13.62 23.84 0.51
CA VAL A 76 -14.86 23.09 0.27
C VAL A 76 -15.37 23.28 -1.16
N ASN A 77 -15.32 24.50 -1.68
CA ASN A 77 -15.81 24.82 -3.02
C ASN A 77 -14.73 25.41 -3.93
N LEU A 78 -13.99 24.52 -4.59
CA LEU A 78 -12.94 24.92 -5.53
C LEU A 78 -13.46 25.57 -6.82
N ASN A 79 -14.77 25.54 -7.09
CA ASN A 79 -15.33 26.18 -8.30
C ASN A 79 -15.52 27.68 -8.13
N GLN A 80 -15.88 28.13 -6.91
CA GLN A 80 -16.13 29.54 -6.61
C GLN A 80 -14.82 30.29 -6.35
N ASN A 81 -13.96 29.70 -5.52
CA ASN A 81 -12.64 30.22 -5.24
C ASN A 81 -11.69 29.04 -5.05
N ASN A 82 -10.60 29.01 -5.82
CA ASN A 82 -9.62 27.93 -5.74
C ASN A 82 -8.30 28.47 -5.18
N PRO A 83 -8.08 28.37 -3.85
CA PRO A 83 -6.89 28.90 -3.22
C PRO A 83 -5.66 28.01 -3.42
N LEU A 84 -5.82 26.83 -4.02
CA LEU A 84 -4.76 25.83 -4.20
C LEU A 84 -3.79 26.25 -5.30
N SER A 85 -2.51 25.95 -5.09
CA SER A 85 -1.48 26.02 -6.12
C SER A 85 -1.70 24.97 -7.22
N GLN A 86 -1.03 25.12 -8.36
CA GLN A 86 -1.11 24.11 -9.43
C GLN A 86 -0.62 22.74 -8.96
N GLN A 87 0.45 22.69 -8.16
CA GLN A 87 0.99 21.43 -7.62
C GLN A 87 -0.03 20.71 -6.72
N GLU A 88 -0.73 21.44 -5.85
CA GLU A 88 -1.74 20.86 -4.96
C GLU A 88 -2.97 20.38 -5.74
N LYS A 89 -3.36 21.09 -6.82
CA LYS A 89 -4.41 20.62 -7.73
C LYS A 89 -4.01 19.32 -8.41
N ASP A 90 -2.80 19.29 -8.98
CA ASP A 90 -2.23 18.12 -9.66
C ASP A 90 -2.17 16.91 -8.71
N PHE A 91 -1.76 17.15 -7.47
CA PHE A 91 -1.78 16.16 -6.39
C PHE A 91 -3.19 15.62 -6.12
N ILE A 92 -4.19 16.48 -5.91
CA ILE A 92 -5.57 16.03 -5.62
C ILE A 92 -6.13 15.18 -6.76
N TYR A 93 -5.81 15.49 -8.02
CA TYR A 93 -6.23 14.63 -9.14
C TYR A 93 -5.61 13.25 -9.06
N GLU A 94 -4.28 13.18 -8.97
CA GLU A 94 -3.58 11.89 -8.92
C GLU A 94 -4.05 11.08 -7.70
N PHE A 95 -4.19 11.75 -6.57
CA PHE A 95 -4.62 11.15 -5.33
C PHE A 95 -6.08 10.64 -5.38
N SER A 96 -6.98 11.34 -6.08
CA SER A 96 -8.36 10.87 -6.29
C SER A 96 -8.42 9.53 -7.03
N VAL A 97 -7.55 9.34 -8.03
CA VAL A 97 -7.44 8.07 -8.75
C VAL A 97 -6.93 6.97 -7.82
N TRP A 98 -5.94 7.27 -6.98
CA TRP A 98 -5.37 6.31 -6.03
C TRP A 98 -6.36 5.88 -4.95
N ILE A 99 -7.16 6.81 -4.42
CA ILE A 99 -8.22 6.49 -3.45
C ILE A 99 -9.30 5.64 -4.10
N TYR A 100 -9.78 6.01 -5.30
CA TYR A 100 -10.75 5.19 -6.03
C TYR A 100 -10.23 3.76 -6.25
N ARG A 101 -9.00 3.62 -6.76
CA ARG A 101 -8.38 2.32 -7.01
C ARG A 101 -8.20 1.51 -5.73
N THR A 102 -7.76 2.14 -4.65
CA THR A 102 -7.60 1.47 -3.35
C THR A 102 -8.93 0.91 -2.85
N ILE A 103 -10.00 1.71 -2.90
CA ILE A 103 -11.34 1.27 -2.49
C ILE A 103 -11.84 0.14 -3.41
N GLU A 104 -11.62 0.26 -4.72
CA GLU A 104 -12.02 -0.76 -5.69
C GLU A 104 -11.29 -2.10 -5.44
N VAL A 105 -9.96 -2.06 -5.22
CA VAL A 105 -9.17 -3.26 -4.90
C VAL A 105 -9.67 -3.88 -3.61
N TYR A 106 -9.85 -3.09 -2.55
CA TYR A 106 -10.37 -3.56 -1.26
C TYR A 106 -11.76 -4.20 -1.38
N ASN A 107 -12.67 -3.58 -2.14
CA ASN A 107 -14.02 -4.09 -2.37
C ASN A 107 -14.03 -5.41 -3.15
N ASN A 108 -13.06 -5.61 -4.06
CA ASN A 108 -12.95 -6.82 -4.86
C ASN A 108 -12.28 -7.98 -4.09
N THR A 109 -11.37 -7.69 -3.16
CA THR A 109 -10.67 -8.71 -2.36
C THR A 109 -11.48 -9.12 -1.13
N THR A 110 -12.23 -8.19 -0.55
CA THR A 110 -12.87 -8.37 0.76
C THR A 110 -14.37 -8.13 0.64
N ARG A 111 -15.19 -9.17 0.82
CA ARG A 111 -16.64 -8.99 0.97
C ARG A 111 -16.90 -8.20 2.25
N ASN A 112 -17.44 -7.00 2.12
CA ASN A 112 -17.65 -6.12 3.26
C ASN A 112 -18.95 -5.31 3.12
N GLY A 113 -19.45 -4.81 4.25
CA GLY A 113 -20.60 -3.89 4.31
C GLY A 113 -20.21 -2.42 4.51
N ILE A 114 -18.91 -2.08 4.42
CA ILE A 114 -18.40 -0.72 4.67
C ILE A 114 -18.22 0.10 3.40
N VAL A 115 -18.08 -0.56 2.25
CA VAL A 115 -17.98 0.08 0.93
C VAL A 115 -19.39 0.30 0.39
N TYR A 116 -19.76 1.55 0.18
CA TYR A 116 -20.95 1.94 -0.55
C TYR A 116 -20.58 2.15 -2.00
N HIS A 117 -20.96 1.16 -2.81
CA HIS A 117 -20.72 1.17 -4.24
C HIS A 117 -22.06 1.16 -4.97
N GLN A 118 -22.41 2.29 -5.59
CA GLN A 118 -23.56 2.38 -6.47
C GLN A 118 -23.09 2.84 -7.84
N LYS A 119 -23.00 1.90 -8.78
CA LYS A 119 -22.86 2.20 -10.20
C LYS A 119 -24.23 2.58 -10.72
N ILE A 120 -24.52 3.87 -10.88
CA ILE A 120 -25.70 4.26 -11.63
C ILE A 120 -25.35 4.08 -13.10
N ALA A 121 -25.94 3.04 -13.71
CA ALA A 121 -25.79 2.79 -15.13
C ALA A 121 -26.25 4.02 -15.92
N CYS A 122 -25.34 4.65 -16.67
CA CYS A 122 -25.69 5.64 -17.68
C CYS A 122 -26.37 4.94 -18.87
N LEU A 123 -27.64 4.56 -18.69
CA LEU A 123 -28.53 4.22 -19.79
C LEU A 123 -28.99 5.53 -20.45
N GLY A 124 -28.18 6.05 -21.35
CA GLY A 124 -28.53 7.25 -22.12
C GLY A 124 -27.60 7.45 -23.30
N LYS A 125 -28.07 7.11 -24.51
CA LYS A 125 -27.45 7.47 -25.80
C LYS A 125 -27.58 8.98 -26.07
N SER A 126 -27.11 9.85 -25.18
CA SER A 126 -27.03 11.30 -25.45
C SER A 126 -25.65 11.65 -26.02
N ASN A 127 -25.64 12.28 -27.19
CA ASN A 127 -24.43 12.64 -27.97
C ASN A 127 -23.52 13.70 -27.32
N ARG A 128 -23.61 13.95 -26.00
CA ARG A 128 -22.80 14.92 -25.25
C ARG A 128 -22.56 14.47 -23.81
N GLN A 129 -21.93 13.32 -23.62
CA GLN A 129 -21.31 13.00 -22.32
C GLN A 129 -19.96 13.74 -22.24
N ILE A 130 -19.87 14.71 -21.35
CA ILE A 130 -18.63 15.42 -21.01
C ILE A 130 -18.10 14.79 -19.71
N ASN A 131 -16.83 14.40 -19.69
CA ASN A 131 -16.21 13.80 -18.50
C ASN A 131 -15.66 14.90 -17.59
N ASN A 132 -15.94 14.83 -16.28
CA ASN A 132 -15.82 15.97 -15.37
C ASN A 132 -14.51 16.01 -14.58
N THR A 133 -14.07 14.85 -14.11
CA THR A 133 -12.83 14.68 -13.36
C THR A 133 -11.82 13.88 -14.17
N PHE A 134 -10.55 13.98 -13.82
CA PHE A 134 -9.52 13.14 -14.43
C PHE A 134 -9.86 11.65 -14.28
N LEU A 135 -10.32 11.24 -13.09
CA LEU A 135 -10.83 9.89 -12.84
C LEU A 135 -11.96 9.51 -13.80
N ASP A 136 -12.96 10.39 -14.02
CA ASP A 136 -14.05 10.13 -14.97
C ASP A 136 -13.54 9.88 -16.39
N ILE A 137 -12.52 10.63 -16.84
CA ILE A 137 -11.89 10.45 -18.16
C ILE A 137 -11.20 9.09 -18.22
N LEU A 138 -10.46 8.71 -17.19
CA LEU A 138 -9.80 7.39 -17.13
C LEU A 138 -10.85 6.27 -17.21
N LEU A 139 -11.90 6.37 -16.40
CA LEU A 139 -13.00 5.42 -16.40
C LEU A 139 -13.74 5.41 -17.73
N ALA A 140 -13.89 6.56 -18.41
CA ALA A 140 -14.52 6.66 -19.72
C ALA A 140 -13.70 6.03 -20.83
N LEU A 141 -12.38 6.20 -20.82
CA LEU A 141 -11.47 5.52 -21.75
C LEU A 141 -11.54 3.99 -21.59
N ILE A 142 -11.53 3.51 -20.34
CA ILE A 142 -11.65 2.08 -20.02
C ILE A 142 -13.02 1.55 -20.47
N ASP A 143 -14.09 2.27 -20.15
CA ASP A 143 -15.46 1.89 -20.50
C ASP A 143 -15.69 1.91 -22.02
N PHE A 144 -15.13 2.89 -22.73
CA PHE A 144 -15.14 2.95 -24.18
C PHE A 144 -14.49 1.72 -24.78
N ASN A 145 -13.32 1.30 -24.27
CA ASN A 145 -12.65 0.08 -24.72
C ASN A 145 -13.56 -1.14 -24.52
N LYS A 146 -14.16 -1.29 -23.33
CA LYS A 146 -15.03 -2.44 -23.03
C LYS A 146 -16.25 -2.54 -23.95
N HIS A 147 -16.90 -1.42 -24.26
CA HIS A 147 -18.19 -1.42 -24.97
C HIS A 147 -18.10 -1.15 -26.48
N ASN A 148 -16.93 -0.78 -27.02
CA ASN A 148 -16.78 -0.45 -28.45
C ASN A 148 -15.80 -1.36 -29.21
N GLN A 149 -15.61 -2.60 -28.76
CA GLN A 149 -14.75 -3.58 -29.45
C GLN A 149 -15.14 -3.77 -30.92
N ASP A 150 -16.45 -3.89 -31.25
CA ASP A 150 -16.91 -4.07 -32.64
C ASP A 150 -16.49 -2.92 -33.56
N PHE A 151 -16.53 -1.69 -33.05
CA PHE A 151 -16.11 -0.50 -33.79
C PHE A 151 -14.59 -0.52 -34.04
N ILE A 152 -13.81 -0.92 -33.04
CA ILE A 152 -12.35 -1.05 -33.16
C ILE A 152 -12.00 -2.14 -34.17
N PHE A 153 -12.65 -3.32 -34.08
CA PHE A 153 -12.46 -4.41 -35.03
C PHE A 153 -12.86 -4.01 -36.46
N PHE A 154 -13.90 -3.20 -36.63
CA PHE A 154 -14.27 -2.66 -37.94
C PHE A 154 -13.18 -1.75 -38.52
N ILE A 155 -12.61 -0.85 -37.72
CA ILE A 155 -11.49 0.00 -38.14
C ILE A 155 -10.27 -0.85 -38.51
N LEU A 156 -9.90 -1.83 -37.68
CA LEU A 156 -8.81 -2.77 -37.95
C LEU A 156 -9.02 -3.53 -39.26
N LYS A 157 -10.22 -4.07 -39.48
CA LYS A 157 -10.58 -4.75 -40.73
C LYS A 157 -10.41 -3.80 -41.91
N ASN A 158 -10.79 -2.53 -41.80
CA ASN A 158 -10.62 -1.55 -42.86
C ASN A 158 -9.14 -1.19 -43.11
N ILE A 159 -8.34 -1.05 -42.06
CA ILE A 159 -6.88 -0.86 -42.17
C ILE A 159 -6.25 -2.02 -42.97
N HIS A 160 -6.64 -3.26 -42.67
CA HIS A 160 -6.07 -4.44 -43.30
C HIS A 160 -6.66 -4.78 -44.68
N SER A 161 -7.90 -4.40 -44.99
CA SER A 161 -8.61 -4.83 -46.21
C SER A 161 -8.33 -4.02 -47.50
N GLY A 162 -7.43 -3.02 -47.46
CA GLY A 162 -7.11 -2.15 -48.60
C GLY A 162 -5.67 -2.20 -49.10
N TYR A 163 -4.76 -2.90 -48.40
CA TYR A 163 -3.33 -2.89 -48.70
C TYR A 163 -3.01 -3.73 -49.94
N ASN A 164 -2.21 -3.19 -50.87
CA ASN A 164 -1.79 -3.85 -52.12
C ASN A 164 -2.91 -4.34 -53.06
N ARG A 165 -4.14 -3.83 -52.92
CA ARG A 165 -5.17 -4.07 -53.95
C ARG A 165 -4.83 -3.28 -55.22
N ILE A 166 -4.87 -3.98 -56.34
CA ILE A 166 -4.63 -3.41 -57.67
C ILE A 166 -5.72 -2.37 -57.96
N HIS A 167 -5.32 -1.15 -58.28
CA HIS A 167 -6.24 -0.12 -58.74
C HIS A 167 -6.46 -0.31 -60.25
N TRP A 168 -7.36 -1.24 -60.62
CA TRP A 168 -7.56 -1.64 -62.02
C TRP A 168 -7.78 -0.47 -62.97
N SER A 169 -8.64 0.50 -62.65
CA SER A 169 -8.87 1.67 -63.53
C SER A 169 -7.62 2.50 -63.79
N LYS A 170 -6.70 2.59 -62.81
CA LYS A 170 -5.47 3.36 -62.93
C LYS A 170 -4.39 2.53 -63.62
N THR A 171 -4.34 1.23 -63.34
CA THR A 171 -3.48 0.26 -64.01
C THR A 171 -3.76 0.20 -65.51
N ILE A 172 -5.04 0.08 -65.90
CA ILE A 172 -5.47 0.07 -67.30
C ILE A 172 -5.11 1.40 -68.00
N ALA A 173 -5.25 2.54 -67.31
CA ALA A 173 -4.96 3.84 -67.89
C ALA A 173 -3.46 4.19 -68.02
N THR A 174 -2.60 3.61 -67.18
CA THR A 174 -1.18 4.02 -67.08
C THR A 174 -0.18 2.96 -67.51
N THR A 175 -0.58 1.69 -67.57
CA THR A 175 0.31 0.57 -67.86
C THR A 175 -0.15 -0.10 -69.16
N SER A 176 0.77 -0.32 -70.10
CA SER A 176 0.46 -1.04 -71.33
C SER A 176 0.21 -2.53 -71.04
N ALA A 177 -0.88 -3.08 -71.56
CA ALA A 177 -1.17 -4.50 -71.48
C ALA A 177 -0.39 -5.28 -72.54
N ILE A 178 0.14 -6.44 -72.16
CA ILE A 178 0.71 -7.42 -73.09
C ILE A 178 -0.37 -8.46 -73.38
N ILE A 179 -0.71 -8.68 -74.64
CA ILE A 179 -1.72 -9.69 -75.02
C ILE A 179 -1.04 -11.05 -75.06
N SER A 180 -1.51 -11.97 -74.21
CA SER A 180 -1.08 -13.37 -74.21
C SER A 180 -2.31 -14.27 -74.20
N LYS A 181 -2.40 -15.22 -75.14
CA LYS A 181 -3.54 -16.14 -75.27
C LYS A 181 -4.92 -15.44 -75.26
N ASN A 182 -5.07 -14.39 -76.08
CA ASN A 182 -6.31 -13.59 -76.17
C ASN A 182 -6.75 -12.89 -74.85
N SER A 183 -5.87 -12.79 -73.85
CA SER A 183 -6.14 -12.11 -72.58
C SER A 183 -5.12 -11.00 -72.33
N PRO A 184 -5.55 -9.81 -71.86
CA PRO A 184 -4.64 -8.73 -71.50
C PRO A 184 -3.94 -9.04 -70.18
N VAL A 185 -2.60 -9.02 -70.17
CA VAL A 185 -1.76 -9.22 -68.98
C VAL A 185 -1.01 -7.92 -68.66
N TYR A 186 -1.17 -7.42 -67.44
CA TYR A 186 -0.48 -6.24 -66.93
C TYR A 186 0.73 -6.67 -66.08
N THR A 187 1.95 -6.34 -66.50
CA THR A 187 3.19 -6.72 -65.80
C THR A 187 3.51 -5.83 -64.60
N HIS A 188 3.00 -4.59 -64.57
CA HIS A 188 3.28 -3.61 -63.52
C HIS A 188 2.00 -2.96 -62.99
N PRO A 189 1.16 -3.69 -62.22
CA PRO A 189 -0.09 -3.15 -61.70
C PRO A 189 0.13 -1.98 -60.73
N VAL A 190 -0.67 -0.93 -60.86
CA VAL A 190 -0.65 0.22 -59.94
C VAL A 190 -1.47 -0.12 -58.71
N ASN A 191 -0.78 -0.39 -57.60
CA ASN A 191 -1.42 -0.69 -56.32
C ASN A 191 -1.88 0.58 -55.60
N ARG A 192 -2.96 0.47 -54.82
CA ARG A 192 -3.32 1.51 -53.85
C ARG A 192 -2.21 1.61 -52.79
N LYS A 193 -1.58 2.78 -52.66
CA LYS A 193 -0.61 3.07 -51.59
C LYS A 193 -1.34 3.16 -50.24
N LYS A 194 -0.67 2.80 -49.13
CA LYS A 194 -1.20 3.01 -47.77
C LYS A 194 -1.47 4.51 -47.60
N GLN A 195 -2.74 4.90 -47.57
CA GLN A 195 -3.12 6.24 -47.13
C GLN A 195 -2.81 6.32 -45.64
N ILE A 196 -2.28 7.46 -45.18
CA ILE A 196 -2.11 7.72 -43.74
C ILE A 196 -3.49 7.52 -43.10
N ASN A 197 -3.64 6.45 -42.31
CA ASN A 197 -4.90 6.13 -41.69
C ASN A 197 -4.95 6.87 -40.35
N PHE A 198 -5.64 8.01 -40.33
CA PHE A 198 -5.80 8.80 -39.10
C PHE A 198 -6.56 8.02 -38.01
N ASP A 199 -7.38 7.04 -38.39
CA ASP A 199 -8.02 6.13 -37.43
C ASP A 199 -7.00 5.17 -36.79
N GLU A 200 -6.01 4.68 -37.56
CA GLU A 200 -4.89 3.88 -37.02
C GLU A 200 -4.06 4.71 -36.04
N GLU A 201 -3.76 5.97 -36.38
CA GLU A 201 -3.04 6.88 -35.51
C GLU A 201 -3.81 7.19 -34.21
N LEU A 202 -5.12 7.44 -34.30
CA LEU A 202 -5.97 7.64 -33.14
C LEU A 202 -6.00 6.39 -32.23
N LEU A 203 -6.11 5.19 -32.82
CA LEU A 203 -6.07 3.94 -32.06
C LEU A 203 -4.71 3.71 -31.38
N ILE A 204 -3.59 4.05 -32.02
CA ILE A 204 -2.27 3.97 -31.40
C ILE A 204 -2.21 4.90 -30.18
N ILE A 205 -2.67 6.15 -30.30
CA ILE A 205 -2.72 7.10 -29.18
C ILE A 205 -3.61 6.56 -28.06
N PHE A 206 -4.82 6.11 -28.39
CA PHE A 206 -5.78 5.55 -27.45
C PHE A 206 -5.22 4.34 -26.67
N TYR A 207 -4.67 3.35 -27.37
CA TYR A 207 -4.10 2.17 -26.72
C TYR A 207 -2.81 2.50 -25.94
N SER A 208 -2.06 3.52 -26.35
CA SER A 208 -0.92 4.02 -25.57
C SER A 208 -1.39 4.66 -24.26
N ILE A 209 -2.50 5.40 -24.28
CA ILE A 209 -3.14 5.94 -23.07
C ILE A 209 -3.61 4.79 -22.16
N LEU A 210 -4.31 3.79 -22.71
CA LEU A 210 -4.74 2.62 -21.91
C LEU A 210 -3.56 1.87 -21.31
N ASN A 211 -2.47 1.68 -22.05
CA ASN A 211 -1.26 1.06 -21.53
C ASN A 211 -0.69 1.88 -20.36
N TYR A 212 -0.58 3.19 -20.52
CA TYR A 212 -0.14 4.09 -19.46
C TYR A 212 -1.05 4.03 -18.22
N ILE A 213 -2.37 4.01 -18.40
CA ILE A 213 -3.33 3.90 -17.29
C ILE A 213 -3.17 2.57 -16.55
N SER A 214 -2.97 1.48 -17.30
CA SER A 214 -2.73 0.14 -16.74
C SER A 214 -1.42 0.09 -15.96
N GLU A 215 -0.32 0.54 -16.55
CA GLU A 215 1.01 0.52 -15.92
C GLU A 215 1.07 1.46 -14.71
N ARG A 216 0.53 2.68 -14.81
CA ARG A 216 0.61 3.67 -13.76
C ARG A 216 -0.37 3.41 -12.62
N TYR A 217 -1.65 3.12 -12.91
CA TYR A 217 -2.72 3.06 -11.89
C TYR A 217 -3.29 1.65 -11.67
N GLY A 218 -2.82 0.64 -12.40
CA GLY A 218 -3.22 -0.75 -12.19
C GLY A 218 -4.62 -1.12 -12.69
N PHE A 219 -5.26 -0.31 -13.54
CA PHE A 219 -6.54 -0.67 -14.15
C PHE A 219 -6.37 -1.82 -15.14
N ALA A 220 -7.25 -2.82 -15.06
CA ALA A 220 -7.24 -3.95 -15.99
C ALA A 220 -7.70 -3.51 -17.38
N ASN A 221 -6.81 -3.66 -18.38
CA ASN A 221 -7.08 -3.30 -19.76
C ASN A 221 -6.88 -4.49 -20.69
N HIS A 222 -7.85 -4.74 -21.56
CA HIS A 222 -7.73 -5.70 -22.65
C HIS A 222 -7.26 -4.98 -23.91
N ILE A 223 -5.98 -5.17 -24.26
CA ILE A 223 -5.40 -4.67 -25.51
C ILE A 223 -5.41 -5.83 -26.50
N ASN A 224 -6.44 -5.90 -27.33
CA ASN A 224 -6.62 -6.99 -28.30
C ASN A 224 -5.91 -6.74 -29.64
N CYS A 225 -4.99 -5.75 -29.70
CA CYS A 225 -4.43 -5.23 -30.93
C CYS A 225 -2.90 -5.13 -30.84
N ASN A 226 -2.18 -5.66 -31.84
CA ASN A 226 -0.72 -5.64 -31.92
C ASN A 226 -0.18 -4.30 -32.48
N PHE A 227 -0.64 -3.18 -31.94
CA PHE A 227 -0.09 -1.87 -32.31
C PHE A 227 1.27 -1.65 -31.64
N GLN A 228 2.19 -0.96 -32.34
CA GLN A 228 3.40 -0.44 -31.70
C GLN A 228 3.03 0.78 -30.85
N LEU A 229 2.82 0.54 -29.55
CA LEU A 229 2.39 1.57 -28.60
C LEU A 229 3.50 2.59 -28.34
N ILE A 230 3.09 3.82 -28.01
CA ILE A 230 3.97 4.89 -27.57
C ILE A 230 4.17 4.70 -26.07
N THR A 231 5.37 4.31 -25.66
CA THR A 231 5.69 4.01 -24.26
C THR A 231 6.93 4.78 -23.79
N GLY A 232 7.20 4.73 -22.48
CA GLY A 232 8.40 5.32 -21.86
C GLY A 232 8.55 6.82 -22.12
N TYR A 233 9.79 7.24 -22.42
CA TYR A 233 10.12 8.66 -22.64
C TYR A 233 9.29 9.31 -23.75
N ARG A 234 8.98 8.58 -24.82
CA ARG A 234 8.14 9.11 -25.91
C ARG A 234 6.75 9.45 -25.42
N PHE A 235 6.15 8.60 -24.58
CA PHE A 235 4.85 8.89 -24.01
C PHE A 235 4.89 10.06 -23.02
N LYS A 236 6.00 10.23 -22.29
CA LYS A 236 6.23 11.41 -21.45
C LYS A 236 6.18 12.71 -22.27
N THR A 237 6.81 12.74 -23.45
CA THR A 237 6.69 13.90 -24.36
C THR A 237 5.25 14.14 -24.82
N TYR A 238 4.45 13.08 -25.01
CA TYR A 238 3.02 13.21 -25.31
C TYR A 238 2.25 13.87 -24.15
N LEU A 239 2.53 13.47 -22.91
CA LEU A 239 1.96 14.10 -21.71
C LEU A 239 2.40 15.57 -21.56
N ASP A 240 3.63 15.91 -21.94
CA ASP A 240 4.18 17.26 -21.83
C ASP A 240 3.60 18.26 -22.84
N GLY A 241 2.74 17.80 -23.76
CA GLY A 241 1.93 18.65 -24.65
C GLY A 241 1.87 18.18 -26.10
N LEU A 242 2.77 17.27 -26.52
CA LEU A 242 2.79 16.75 -27.89
C LEU A 242 1.49 16.00 -28.24
N GLY A 243 0.90 15.27 -27.28
CA GLY A 243 -0.34 14.53 -27.49
C GLY A 243 -1.50 15.43 -27.88
N LYS A 244 -1.66 16.57 -27.19
CA LYS A 244 -2.66 17.59 -27.50
C LYS A 244 -2.45 18.18 -28.90
N THR A 245 -1.23 18.62 -29.20
CA THR A 245 -0.90 19.17 -30.53
C THR A 245 -1.17 18.15 -31.63
N ARG A 246 -0.83 16.88 -31.40
CA ARG A 246 -1.04 15.82 -32.38
C ARG A 246 -2.52 15.53 -32.62
N LEU A 247 -3.32 15.47 -31.56
CA LEU A 247 -4.76 15.28 -31.66
C LEU A 247 -5.44 16.43 -32.43
N LEU A 248 -5.03 17.68 -32.19
CA LEU A 248 -5.56 18.82 -32.95
C LEU A 248 -5.27 18.73 -34.46
N GLN A 249 -4.12 18.17 -34.87
CA GLN A 249 -3.77 17.97 -36.29
C GLN A 249 -4.65 16.93 -37.01
N ILE A 250 -5.32 16.05 -36.25
CA ILE A 250 -6.13 14.96 -36.80
C ILE A 250 -7.64 15.13 -36.56
N LYS A 251 -8.08 16.17 -35.83
CA LYS A 251 -9.48 16.43 -35.43
C LYS A 251 -10.52 16.34 -36.56
N TYR A 252 -10.24 16.96 -37.71
CA TYR A 252 -11.24 17.13 -38.80
C TYR A 252 -11.26 15.98 -39.83
N LYS A 253 -10.74 14.81 -39.48
CA LYS A 253 -10.48 13.74 -40.45
C LYS A 253 -11.29 12.46 -40.19
N TYR A 254 -12.23 12.52 -39.24
CA TYR A 254 -13.06 11.38 -38.83
C TYR A 254 -14.47 11.48 -39.41
N PHE A 255 -15.00 10.35 -39.88
CA PHE A 255 -16.34 10.26 -40.51
C PHE A 255 -17.41 9.64 -39.59
N SER A 256 -17.04 9.16 -38.40
CA SER A 256 -17.98 8.52 -37.47
C SER A 256 -18.04 9.24 -36.12
N ASP A 257 -19.24 9.31 -35.54
CA ASP A 257 -19.46 9.90 -34.21
C ASP A 257 -18.65 9.19 -33.11
N LYS A 258 -18.47 7.87 -33.24
CA LYS A 258 -17.63 7.07 -32.32
C LYS A 258 -16.16 7.47 -32.39
N ALA A 259 -15.62 7.75 -33.57
CA ALA A 259 -14.24 8.22 -33.73
C ALA A 259 -14.07 9.64 -33.15
N LEU A 260 -15.03 10.53 -33.37
CA LEU A 260 -15.03 11.87 -32.77
C LEU A 260 -15.10 11.81 -31.24
N HIS A 261 -15.92 10.92 -30.69
CA HIS A 261 -16.00 10.71 -29.25
C HIS A 261 -14.67 10.15 -28.70
N LEU A 262 -14.09 9.14 -29.34
CA LEU A 262 -12.77 8.61 -28.95
C LEU A 262 -11.67 9.67 -29.00
N TRP A 263 -11.67 10.50 -30.04
CA TRP A 263 -10.77 11.63 -30.17
C TRP A 263 -10.93 12.62 -29.01
N GLN A 264 -12.17 12.94 -28.64
CA GLN A 264 -12.47 13.82 -27.52
C GLN A 264 -11.95 13.23 -26.20
N LEU A 265 -12.18 11.94 -25.93
CA LEU A 265 -11.65 11.26 -24.73
C LEU A 265 -10.11 11.32 -24.66
N CYS A 266 -9.44 11.06 -25.78
CA CYS A 266 -7.98 11.14 -25.85
C CYS A 266 -7.48 12.58 -25.67
N TYR A 267 -8.20 13.55 -26.24
CA TYR A 267 -7.86 14.96 -26.11
C TYR A 267 -8.02 15.42 -24.66
N ASP A 268 -9.15 15.08 -24.04
CA ASP A 268 -9.44 15.38 -22.64
C ASP A 268 -8.40 14.77 -21.71
N PHE A 269 -7.89 13.57 -21.99
CA PHE A 269 -6.80 12.98 -21.21
C PHE A 269 -5.52 13.83 -21.24
N PHE A 270 -5.12 14.34 -22.41
CA PHE A 270 -3.92 15.20 -22.51
C PHE A 270 -4.18 16.67 -22.11
N ASP A 271 -5.42 17.16 -22.20
CA ASP A 271 -5.78 18.55 -21.86
C ASP A 271 -6.06 18.71 -20.36
N ASN A 272 -6.77 17.76 -19.74
CA ASN A 272 -7.06 17.76 -18.30
C ASN A 272 -5.85 17.39 -17.43
N ALA A 273 -4.72 17.02 -18.03
CA ALA A 273 -3.44 17.02 -17.33
C ALA A 273 -3.08 18.42 -16.78
N LYS A 274 -3.75 19.51 -17.19
CA LYS A 274 -3.42 20.88 -16.76
C LYS A 274 -4.59 21.85 -16.48
N ARG A 275 -5.87 21.54 -16.71
CA ARG A 275 -7.00 22.49 -16.46
C ARG A 275 -8.29 21.79 -16.05
N MET A 276 -9.01 22.33 -15.06
CA MET A 276 -10.40 21.97 -14.77
C MET A 276 -11.33 22.85 -15.61
N ASN A 277 -12.22 22.25 -16.38
CA ASN A 277 -13.50 22.87 -16.71
C ASN A 277 -14.58 21.79 -16.61
N ILE A 278 -15.64 22.10 -15.87
CA ILE A 278 -16.60 21.13 -15.33
C ILE A 278 -17.95 21.28 -16.05
N GLN A 279 -18.47 20.22 -16.70
CA GLN A 279 -19.88 20.11 -17.12
C GLN A 279 -20.35 18.64 -17.24
N GLN A 280 -21.34 18.29 -16.40
CA GLN A 280 -22.23 17.09 -16.26
C GLN A 280 -22.03 15.74 -17.02
N GLU A 281 -22.39 14.67 -16.26
CA GLU A 281 -22.93 13.34 -16.67
C GLU A 281 -22.16 12.04 -16.31
N ARG A 282 -21.58 11.93 -15.10
CA ARG A 282 -21.35 10.60 -14.48
C ARG A 282 -21.84 10.57 -13.03
N LYS A 283 -22.62 9.54 -12.70
CA LYS A 283 -23.23 9.32 -11.38
C LYS A 283 -22.65 8.05 -10.75
N GLU A 284 -21.41 8.09 -10.29
CA GLU A 284 -20.80 6.95 -9.57
C GLU A 284 -20.63 7.30 -8.10
N TYR A 285 -21.00 6.37 -7.22
CA TYR A 285 -20.74 6.42 -5.79
C TYR A 285 -19.73 5.34 -5.46
N LEU A 286 -18.58 5.74 -4.91
CA LEU A 286 -17.61 4.84 -4.31
C LEU A 286 -17.09 5.47 -3.01
N LEU A 287 -17.72 5.11 -1.91
CA LEU A 287 -17.42 5.62 -0.57
C LEU A 287 -17.09 4.47 0.38
N VAL A 288 -16.24 4.72 1.36
CA VAL A 288 -15.98 3.80 2.47
C VAL A 288 -16.25 4.48 3.80
N LYS A 289 -17.03 3.83 4.66
CA LYS A 289 -17.46 4.36 5.97
C LYS A 289 -16.36 4.45 7.04
N SER A 290 -15.27 3.72 6.86
CA SER A 290 -14.11 3.79 7.76
C SER A 290 -12.86 3.48 6.97
N PHE A 291 -12.10 4.51 6.65
CA PHE A 291 -10.85 4.33 5.92
C PHE A 291 -9.75 3.72 6.78
N ASN A 292 -9.89 3.76 8.12
CA ASN A 292 -8.98 3.08 9.05
C ASN A 292 -8.90 1.57 8.77
N ILE A 293 -10.04 0.91 8.58
CA ILE A 293 -10.10 -0.53 8.23
C ILE A 293 -9.45 -0.80 6.87
N VAL A 294 -9.62 0.12 5.91
CA VAL A 294 -8.95 0.02 4.60
C VAL A 294 -7.45 0.17 4.75
N PHE A 295 -6.99 1.09 5.60
CA PHE A 295 -5.57 1.29 5.88
C PHE A 295 -4.94 0.08 6.58
N GLU A 296 -5.63 -0.53 7.55
CA GLU A 296 -5.24 -1.80 8.14
C GLU A 296 -5.09 -2.87 7.05
N ALA A 297 -6.08 -3.04 6.17
CA ALA A 297 -5.98 -4.01 5.07
C ALA A 297 -4.84 -3.72 4.08
N ILE A 298 -4.52 -2.44 3.82
CA ILE A 298 -3.37 -2.03 3.00
C ILE A 298 -2.07 -2.55 3.63
N ILE A 299 -1.87 -2.28 4.93
CA ILE A 299 -0.64 -2.68 5.62
C ILE A 299 -0.56 -4.21 5.78
N ASP A 300 -1.68 -4.91 6.04
CA ASP A 300 -1.71 -6.38 6.16
C ASP A 300 -1.35 -7.04 4.81
N GLU A 301 -1.85 -6.54 3.68
CA GLU A 301 -1.46 -7.08 2.37
C GLU A 301 0.03 -6.82 2.07
N LEU A 302 0.52 -5.60 2.38
CA LEU A 302 1.89 -5.18 2.08
C LEU A 302 2.95 -5.75 3.01
N LEU A 303 2.64 -6.04 4.29
CA LEU A 303 3.60 -6.54 5.28
C LEU A 303 3.19 -7.85 5.95
N GLY A 304 1.90 -8.09 6.13
CA GLY A 304 1.37 -9.30 6.77
C GLY A 304 1.60 -10.57 5.96
N GLU A 305 1.19 -11.68 6.56
CA GLU A 305 1.30 -13.03 6.01
C GLU A 305 -0.04 -13.75 6.04
N LYS A 306 -0.32 -14.53 5.00
CA LYS A 306 -1.62 -15.21 4.83
C LYS A 306 -1.68 -16.55 5.58
N ASN A 307 -0.54 -17.22 5.74
CA ASN A 307 -0.43 -18.54 6.36
C ASN A 307 -0.03 -18.41 7.83
N ILE A 308 -0.99 -18.09 8.68
CA ILE A 308 -0.80 -17.90 10.13
C ILE A 308 -1.86 -18.73 10.87
N PRO A 309 -1.53 -19.34 12.02
CA PRO A 309 -2.52 -20.00 12.88
C PRO A 309 -3.73 -19.10 13.16
N ALA A 310 -4.94 -19.65 13.04
CA ALA A 310 -6.17 -18.90 13.26
C ALA A 310 -6.23 -18.34 14.69
N GLY A 311 -5.88 -19.16 15.70
CA GLY A 311 -5.83 -18.76 17.11
C GLY A 311 -4.79 -17.67 17.45
N LEU A 312 -3.83 -17.38 16.56
CA LEU A 312 -2.93 -16.24 16.71
C LEU A 312 -3.51 -14.94 16.17
N LYS A 313 -4.21 -15.01 15.02
CA LYS A 313 -4.81 -13.82 14.39
C LYS A 313 -6.13 -13.43 15.08
N GLU A 314 -6.93 -14.41 15.48
CA GLU A 314 -8.15 -14.26 16.26
C GLU A 314 -7.92 -14.89 17.64
N GLN A 315 -7.75 -14.05 18.65
CA GLN A 315 -7.35 -14.48 19.99
C GLN A 315 -8.56 -14.88 20.83
N ALA A 316 -8.35 -15.77 21.80
CA ALA A 316 -9.40 -16.27 22.69
C ALA A 316 -10.10 -15.17 23.51
N ASP A 317 -9.47 -14.00 23.68
CA ASP A 317 -10.07 -12.83 24.33
C ASP A 317 -10.96 -11.99 23.38
N GLY A 318 -11.22 -12.49 22.17
CA GLY A 318 -12.02 -11.83 21.14
C GLY A 318 -11.28 -10.72 20.40
N LYS A 319 -9.99 -10.50 20.65
CA LYS A 319 -9.21 -9.50 19.94
C LYS A 319 -8.60 -10.07 18.66
N ARG A 320 -8.45 -9.21 17.66
CA ARG A 320 -7.79 -9.51 16.40
C ARG A 320 -6.46 -8.79 16.32
N ILE A 321 -5.39 -9.47 15.93
CA ILE A 321 -4.11 -8.83 15.59
C ILE A 321 -4.21 -8.30 14.16
N ASP A 322 -3.83 -7.04 13.95
CA ASP A 322 -3.90 -6.38 12.65
C ASP A 322 -2.86 -6.98 11.70
N HIS A 323 -1.58 -6.94 12.09
CA HIS A 323 -0.45 -7.41 11.27
C HIS A 323 0.36 -8.45 12.02
N LEU A 324 0.54 -9.60 11.39
CA LEU A 324 1.37 -10.68 11.93
C LEU A 324 2.13 -11.32 10.78
N TYR A 325 3.40 -11.64 11.01
CA TYR A 325 4.19 -12.42 10.07
C TYR A 325 5.37 -13.11 10.75
N SER A 326 5.90 -14.14 10.10
CA SER A 326 7.10 -14.85 10.53
C SER A 326 8.33 -14.26 9.84
N TYR A 327 9.40 -14.01 10.59
CA TYR A 327 10.68 -13.54 10.05
C TYR A 327 11.86 -13.93 10.95
N GLN A 328 13.09 -13.70 10.49
CA GLN A 328 14.31 -14.04 11.22
C GLN A 328 14.32 -13.45 12.63
N ASN A 329 14.74 -14.23 13.62
CA ASN A 329 14.90 -13.72 14.99
C ASN A 329 15.97 -12.62 15.10
N LEU A 330 15.91 -11.88 16.21
CA LEU A 330 16.78 -10.73 16.47
C LEU A 330 18.18 -11.13 16.97
N ILE A 331 18.36 -12.37 17.42
CA ILE A 331 19.48 -12.78 18.26
C ILE A 331 20.54 -13.57 17.46
N THR A 332 20.11 -14.48 16.59
CA THR A 332 20.96 -15.46 15.92
C THR A 332 21.12 -15.16 14.43
N THR A 333 22.28 -15.51 13.89
CA THR A 333 22.60 -15.35 12.46
C THR A 333 22.78 -16.67 11.72
N ARG A 334 23.22 -17.75 12.40
CA ARG A 334 23.55 -19.06 11.79
C ARG A 334 22.36 -20.02 11.68
N HIS A 335 21.54 -20.14 12.72
CA HIS A 335 20.32 -20.96 12.73
C HIS A 335 19.12 -20.04 12.88
N GLN A 336 18.63 -19.54 11.75
CA GLN A 336 17.56 -18.54 11.70
C GLN A 336 16.20 -19.18 11.98
N GLU A 337 16.01 -19.66 13.20
CA GLU A 337 14.69 -19.99 13.70
C GLU A 337 13.83 -18.73 13.66
N PRO A 338 12.70 -18.71 12.93
CA PRO A 338 11.90 -17.52 12.81
C PRO A 338 11.14 -17.19 14.10
N VAL A 339 10.86 -15.91 14.32
CA VAL A 339 9.93 -15.42 15.35
C VAL A 339 8.78 -14.67 14.70
N TYR A 340 7.71 -14.51 15.46
CA TYR A 340 6.57 -13.70 15.07
C TYR A 340 6.84 -12.22 15.29
N TYR A 341 6.60 -11.43 14.24
CA TYR A 341 6.59 -9.98 14.27
C TYR A 341 5.15 -9.50 14.35
N ILE A 342 4.84 -8.67 15.34
CA ILE A 342 3.48 -8.20 15.63
C ILE A 342 3.39 -6.70 15.33
N GLY A 343 2.43 -6.31 14.50
CA GLY A 343 2.21 -4.93 14.11
C GLY A 343 0.77 -4.47 14.34
N ASP A 344 0.63 -3.18 14.60
CA ASP A 344 -0.65 -2.47 14.60
C ASP A 344 -0.48 -1.17 13.79
N SER A 345 -1.44 -0.88 12.92
CA SER A 345 -1.36 0.28 12.01
C SER A 345 -2.19 1.44 12.53
N LYS A 346 -1.62 2.65 12.48
CA LYS A 346 -2.26 3.87 12.99
C LYS A 346 -2.56 4.85 11.87
N TYR A 347 -3.85 5.12 11.71
CA TYR A 347 -4.41 6.09 10.77
C TYR A 347 -4.94 7.31 11.55
N TYR A 348 -4.05 8.27 11.84
CA TYR A 348 -4.37 9.48 12.61
C TYR A 348 -4.15 10.74 11.77
N LYS A 349 -4.68 11.88 12.24
CA LYS A 349 -4.31 13.21 11.75
C LYS A 349 -2.80 13.44 12.02
N LEU A 350 -2.15 14.26 11.20
CA LEU A 350 -0.73 14.56 11.35
C LEU A 350 -0.49 15.27 12.69
N GLY A 351 0.50 14.79 13.45
CA GLY A 351 0.86 15.33 14.76
C GLY A 351 0.28 14.59 15.96
N HIS A 352 -0.74 13.74 15.79
CA HIS A 352 -1.30 12.97 16.90
C HIS A 352 -0.35 11.87 17.40
N SER A 353 -0.07 11.86 18.70
CA SER A 353 0.77 10.84 19.37
C SER A 353 0.03 9.51 19.57
N ILE A 354 0.79 8.43 19.80
CA ILE A 354 0.21 7.12 20.13
C ILE A 354 -0.38 7.19 21.54
N GLY A 355 -1.68 6.90 21.66
CA GLY A 355 -2.37 6.84 22.94
C GLY A 355 -1.91 5.66 23.80
N LYS A 356 -1.94 5.83 25.13
CA LYS A 356 -1.57 4.79 26.11
C LYS A 356 -2.34 3.48 25.92
N GLU A 357 -3.62 3.58 25.54
CA GLU A 357 -4.48 2.42 25.26
C GLU A 357 -3.95 1.57 24.09
N SER A 358 -3.43 2.21 23.04
CA SER A 358 -2.83 1.50 21.91
C SER A 358 -1.57 0.75 22.31
N VAL A 359 -0.72 1.37 23.14
CA VAL A 359 0.49 0.73 23.68
C VAL A 359 0.10 -0.49 24.53
N TYR A 360 -0.90 -0.36 25.40
CA TYR A 360 -1.39 -1.46 26.24
C TYR A 360 -1.99 -2.61 25.41
N LYS A 361 -2.77 -2.28 24.37
CA LYS A 361 -3.31 -3.23 23.39
C LYS A 361 -2.17 -4.04 22.75
N GLN A 362 -1.10 -3.38 22.32
CA GLN A 362 0.05 -4.04 21.71
C GLN A 362 0.77 -5.00 22.66
N PHE A 363 1.00 -4.60 23.92
CA PHE A 363 1.58 -5.50 24.92
C PHE A 363 0.69 -6.72 25.19
N THR A 364 -0.62 -6.55 25.15
CA THR A 364 -1.57 -7.67 25.31
C THR A 364 -1.44 -8.65 24.15
N TYR A 365 -1.29 -8.17 22.92
CA TYR A 365 -1.06 -9.04 21.76
C TYR A 365 0.20 -9.89 21.91
N ALA A 366 1.31 -9.28 22.31
CA ALA A 366 2.56 -10.02 22.53
C ALA A 366 2.42 -11.11 23.59
N ARG A 367 1.77 -10.81 24.73
CA ARG A 367 1.50 -11.81 25.78
C ARG A 367 0.66 -12.97 25.29
N ASN A 368 -0.39 -12.68 24.52
CA ASN A 368 -1.26 -13.70 23.95
C ASN A 368 -0.51 -14.62 22.97
N ILE A 369 0.41 -14.10 22.15
CA ILE A 369 1.28 -14.91 21.29
C ILE A 369 2.20 -15.82 22.11
N ILE A 370 2.81 -15.30 23.18
CA ILE A 370 3.66 -16.11 24.07
C ILE A 370 2.84 -17.25 24.67
N GLN A 371 1.64 -16.96 25.17
CA GLN A 371 0.77 -17.96 25.78
C GLN A 371 0.34 -19.03 24.77
N TRP A 372 -0.03 -18.63 23.55
CA TRP A 372 -0.37 -19.58 22.49
C TRP A 372 0.83 -20.48 22.14
N ASN A 373 2.04 -19.91 22.01
CA ASN A 373 3.25 -20.68 21.73
C ASN A 373 3.56 -21.69 22.85
N LEU A 374 3.39 -21.29 24.12
CA LEU A 374 3.53 -22.20 25.25
C LEU A 374 2.52 -23.34 25.20
N ASN A 375 1.24 -23.04 24.92
CA ASN A 375 0.21 -24.06 24.78
C ASN A 375 0.56 -25.05 23.67
N LEU A 376 1.07 -24.57 22.53
CA LEU A 376 1.48 -25.42 21.40
C LEU A 376 2.52 -26.48 21.79
N PHE A 377 3.48 -26.14 22.67
CA PHE A 377 4.59 -27.03 23.05
C PHE A 377 4.43 -27.75 24.39
N MET A 378 3.61 -27.21 25.31
CA MET A 378 3.50 -27.71 26.68
C MET A 378 2.15 -28.33 27.01
N ASN A 379 1.11 -28.05 26.23
CA ASN A 379 -0.19 -28.66 26.44
C ASN A 379 -0.30 -29.95 25.64
N ASP A 380 -0.58 -31.08 26.30
CA ASP A 380 -0.74 -32.40 25.68
C ASP A 380 -2.20 -32.88 25.66
N ASP A 381 -3.16 -31.96 25.79
CA ASP A 381 -4.57 -32.27 25.63
C ASP A 381 -4.85 -32.84 24.22
N LYS A 382 -5.22 -34.12 24.19
CA LYS A 382 -5.50 -34.86 22.94
C LYS A 382 -6.93 -34.66 22.47
N ASP A 383 -7.80 -34.17 23.33
CA ASP A 383 -9.23 -33.98 23.05
C ASP A 383 -9.51 -32.56 22.51
N ASP A 384 -8.54 -31.64 22.61
CA ASP A 384 -8.59 -30.31 21.99
C ASP A 384 -8.28 -30.38 20.48
N GLU A 385 -9.33 -30.45 19.65
CA GLU A 385 -9.20 -30.54 18.19
C GLU A 385 -8.44 -29.36 17.56
N GLU A 386 -8.57 -28.15 18.12
CA GLU A 386 -7.92 -26.94 17.62
C GLU A 386 -6.41 -26.98 17.91
N LEU A 387 -6.04 -27.34 19.15
CA LEU A 387 -4.64 -27.55 19.52
C LEU A 387 -3.99 -28.66 18.69
N GLN A 388 -4.69 -29.77 18.44
CA GLN A 388 -4.17 -30.86 17.61
C GLN A 388 -4.05 -30.45 16.13
N TYR A 389 -4.94 -29.59 15.63
CA TYR A 389 -4.79 -28.97 14.32
C TYR A 389 -3.55 -28.07 14.28
N ASP A 390 -3.38 -27.21 15.28
CA ASP A 390 -2.25 -26.28 15.34
C ASP A 390 -0.92 -27.02 15.48
N LYS A 391 -0.84 -28.08 16.29
CA LYS A 391 0.37 -28.94 16.38
C LYS A 391 0.70 -29.59 15.04
N ARG A 392 -0.29 -30.08 14.29
CA ARG A 392 -0.08 -30.72 12.99
C ARG A 392 0.39 -29.75 11.90
N ASN A 393 -0.13 -28.53 11.89
CA ASN A 393 0.14 -27.55 10.83
C ASN A 393 1.28 -26.59 11.17
N PHE A 394 1.50 -26.32 12.46
CA PHE A 394 2.40 -25.29 12.97
C PHE A 394 3.36 -25.79 14.07
N GLY A 395 3.39 -27.09 14.38
CA GLY A 395 4.35 -27.67 15.34
C GLY A 395 5.83 -27.55 14.93
N ASN A 396 6.10 -27.14 13.69
CA ASN A 396 7.44 -26.82 13.19
C ASN A 396 7.88 -25.38 13.49
N VAL A 397 6.99 -24.53 14.04
CA VAL A 397 7.34 -23.17 14.46
C VAL A 397 8.31 -23.25 15.65
N PRO A 398 9.29 -22.34 15.79
CA PRO A 398 10.18 -22.36 16.95
C PRO A 398 9.47 -22.12 18.27
N LYS A 399 9.94 -22.82 19.31
CA LYS A 399 9.53 -22.58 20.70
C LYS A 399 10.19 -21.29 21.18
N LEU A 400 9.40 -20.34 21.66
CA LEU A 400 9.90 -19.03 22.09
C LEU A 400 10.63 -19.10 23.44
N ARG A 401 10.22 -20.03 24.32
CA ARG A 401 10.87 -20.27 25.62
C ARG A 401 11.98 -21.30 25.46
N ASP A 402 13.17 -20.92 25.89
CA ASP A 402 14.28 -21.85 26.06
C ASP A 402 14.08 -22.74 27.30
N ASP A 403 14.36 -24.04 27.17
CA ASP A 403 14.14 -25.00 28.26
C ASP A 403 15.30 -25.03 29.27
N LEU A 404 16.50 -24.60 28.87
CA LEU A 404 17.66 -24.54 29.76
C LEU A 404 17.60 -23.30 30.67
N THR A 405 17.46 -22.10 30.09
CA THR A 405 17.53 -20.85 30.84
C THR A 405 16.18 -20.35 31.32
N GLU A 406 15.08 -20.95 30.83
CA GLU A 406 13.71 -20.44 30.94
C GLU A 406 13.51 -19.02 30.37
N GLY A 407 14.49 -18.52 29.60
CA GLY A 407 14.43 -17.24 28.92
C GLY A 407 13.52 -17.30 27.68
N TYR A 408 12.93 -16.16 27.34
CA TYR A 408 12.08 -16.00 26.17
C TYR A 408 12.84 -15.27 25.07
N ASN A 409 12.69 -15.73 23.84
CA ASN A 409 13.18 -15.02 22.68
C ASN A 409 12.43 -13.68 22.53
N ILE A 410 13.11 -12.66 22.02
CA ILE A 410 12.56 -11.32 21.91
C ILE A 410 11.52 -11.30 20.78
N ILE A 411 10.28 -10.94 21.11
CA ILE A 411 9.20 -10.78 20.15
C ILE A 411 9.21 -9.32 19.64
N PRO A 412 9.48 -9.10 18.35
CA PRO A 412 9.44 -7.77 17.77
C PRO A 412 7.99 -7.27 17.69
N ASN A 413 7.69 -6.17 18.36
CA ASN A 413 6.40 -5.49 18.26
C ASN A 413 6.58 -4.10 17.67
N PHE A 414 5.66 -3.65 16.82
CA PHE A 414 5.79 -2.32 16.23
C PHE A 414 4.46 -1.66 15.90
N PHE A 415 4.50 -0.33 15.82
CA PHE A 415 3.46 0.50 15.23
C PHE A 415 3.90 1.01 13.87
N ILE A 416 2.97 1.07 12.92
CA ILE A 416 3.17 1.76 11.64
C ILE A 416 2.15 2.87 11.54
N SER A 417 2.61 4.12 11.62
CA SER A 417 1.77 5.29 11.44
C SER A 417 1.85 5.84 10.03
N ALA A 418 0.71 6.25 9.49
CA ALA A 418 0.66 7.03 8.27
C ALA A 418 1.27 8.42 8.49
N LYS A 419 2.18 8.83 7.61
CA LYS A 419 2.76 10.18 7.53
C LYS A 419 2.63 10.70 6.10
N MET A 420 2.44 12.01 5.96
CA MET A 420 2.47 12.68 4.66
C MET A 420 3.90 13.12 4.33
N ALA A 421 4.33 12.89 3.09
CA ALA A 421 5.58 13.44 2.59
C ALA A 421 5.46 14.98 2.45
N GLU A 422 6.48 15.72 2.90
CA GLU A 422 6.49 17.20 2.90
C GLU A 422 6.26 17.81 1.51
N ASN A 423 6.67 17.11 0.45
CA ASN A 423 6.54 17.55 -0.94
C ASN A 423 5.40 16.87 -1.71
N LEU A 424 4.45 16.22 -1.01
CA LEU A 424 3.35 15.45 -1.61
C LEU A 424 3.83 14.33 -2.57
N SER A 425 5.04 13.81 -2.34
CA SER A 425 5.64 12.78 -3.18
C SER A 425 5.04 11.40 -2.89
N PHE A 426 4.80 10.65 -3.96
CA PHE A 426 4.49 9.21 -3.92
C PHE A 426 5.76 8.34 -3.90
N SER A 427 6.87 8.85 -3.37
CA SER A 427 8.12 8.10 -3.24
C SER A 427 8.11 7.24 -1.99
N ASP A 428 8.79 6.10 -2.08
CA ASP A 428 9.01 5.19 -0.97
C ASP A 428 9.78 5.87 0.16
N GLN A 429 9.10 6.09 1.27
CA GLN A 429 9.66 6.66 2.49
C GLN A 429 9.06 5.90 3.67
N ILE A 430 9.91 5.17 4.37
CA ILE A 430 9.58 4.48 5.60
C ILE A 430 10.81 4.60 6.51
N SER A 431 10.58 4.95 7.75
CA SER A 431 11.66 5.14 8.72
C SER A 431 11.14 4.98 10.15
N SER A 432 12.07 4.81 11.09
CA SER A 432 11.79 5.06 12.50
C SER A 432 11.17 6.46 12.67
N THR A 433 10.22 6.58 13.60
CA THR A 433 9.52 7.85 13.81
C THR A 433 10.46 8.94 14.32
N ASP A 434 10.18 10.18 13.96
CA ASP A 434 10.87 11.38 14.46
C ASP A 434 10.23 11.92 15.76
N ARG A 435 9.14 11.28 16.22
CA ARG A 435 8.43 11.67 17.43
C ARG A 435 9.26 11.39 18.69
N GLU A 436 8.94 12.09 19.78
CA GLU A 436 9.67 12.00 21.06
C GLU A 436 9.80 10.56 21.60
N GLN A 437 8.77 9.73 21.42
CA GLN A 437 8.72 8.35 21.92
C GLN A 437 8.84 7.35 20.78
N LYS A 438 10.07 6.92 20.46
CA LYS A 438 10.36 5.94 19.39
C LYS A 438 10.19 4.49 19.81
N CYS A 439 10.29 4.21 21.11
CA CYS A 439 10.16 2.87 21.66
C CYS A 439 9.43 2.93 23.01
N PHE A 440 8.43 2.07 23.15
CA PHE A 440 7.69 1.85 24.37
C PHE A 440 8.13 0.53 24.97
N ASN A 441 8.43 0.51 26.26
CA ASN A 441 8.79 -0.70 26.97
C ASN A 441 7.89 -0.92 28.19
N THR A 442 7.65 -2.18 28.50
CA THR A 442 7.13 -2.60 29.80
C THR A 442 7.98 -3.75 30.29
N GLN A 443 8.30 -3.74 31.58
CA GLN A 443 9.08 -4.79 32.23
C GLN A 443 8.58 -4.99 33.66
N HIS A 444 8.52 -6.24 34.10
CA HIS A 444 8.21 -6.57 35.49
C HIS A 444 9.46 -6.53 36.37
N PHE A 445 10.61 -6.94 35.81
CA PHE A 445 11.90 -6.95 36.46
C PHE A 445 12.90 -6.15 35.62
N ASN A 446 13.64 -5.25 36.25
CA ASN A 446 14.69 -4.50 35.58
C ASN A 446 15.84 -5.41 35.14
N ASP A 447 16.54 -5.01 34.08
CA ASP A 447 17.72 -5.70 33.57
C ASP A 447 17.44 -7.19 33.26
N ARG A 448 16.28 -7.52 32.68
CA ARG A 448 15.94 -8.87 32.23
C ARG A 448 15.33 -8.85 30.82
N LEU A 449 16.19 -8.75 29.81
CA LEU A 449 15.74 -8.70 28.41
C LEU A 449 14.97 -9.94 27.96
N PHE A 450 15.37 -11.13 28.42
CA PHE A 450 14.78 -12.42 28.04
C PHE A 450 13.68 -12.86 29.01
N ASP A 451 13.10 -11.94 29.78
CA ASP A 451 11.93 -12.23 30.62
C ASP A 451 10.66 -12.19 29.76
N ARG A 452 9.70 -13.05 30.11
CA ARG A 452 8.38 -13.12 29.45
C ARG A 452 7.67 -11.76 29.44
N ASP A 453 7.83 -11.01 30.54
CA ASP A 453 7.14 -9.74 30.75
C ASP A 453 7.96 -8.52 30.31
N THR A 454 9.11 -8.72 29.66
CA THR A 454 9.90 -7.66 29.02
C THR A 454 9.47 -7.52 27.56
N LEU A 455 8.64 -6.52 27.29
CA LEU A 455 8.06 -6.28 25.97
C LEU A 455 8.48 -4.91 25.44
N LEU A 456 8.95 -4.89 24.20
CA LEU A 456 9.40 -3.70 23.49
C LEU A 456 8.51 -3.47 22.27
N VAL A 457 8.06 -2.25 22.07
CA VAL A 457 7.25 -1.82 20.93
C VAL A 457 7.93 -0.64 20.24
N PHE A 458 8.23 -0.80 18.96
CA PHE A 458 8.93 0.18 18.13
C PHE A 458 7.96 0.98 17.27
N HIS A 459 8.26 2.25 16.98
CA HIS A 459 7.35 3.10 16.20
C HIS A 459 7.97 3.55 14.88
N TYR A 460 7.32 3.19 13.78
CA TYR A 460 7.68 3.56 12.42
C TYR A 460 6.64 4.47 11.78
N ASP A 461 7.11 5.37 10.92
CA ASP A 461 6.28 6.19 10.05
C ASP A 461 6.42 5.70 8.61
N VAL A 462 5.31 5.62 7.88
CA VAL A 462 5.28 5.27 6.46
C VAL A 462 4.59 6.35 5.65
N ASN A 463 5.12 6.66 4.47
CA ASN A 463 4.47 7.56 3.53
C ASN A 463 3.14 6.96 3.06
N PHE A 464 2.06 7.57 3.54
CA PHE A 464 0.69 7.17 3.25
C PHE A 464 0.41 7.10 1.74
N LEU A 465 0.86 8.12 1.00
CA LEU A 465 0.66 8.20 -0.45
C LEU A 465 1.30 7.01 -1.17
N TYR A 466 2.51 6.65 -0.74
CA TYR A 466 3.24 5.54 -1.32
C TYR A 466 2.51 4.21 -1.09
N VAL A 467 2.14 3.88 0.16
CA VAL A 467 1.49 2.59 0.47
C VAL A 467 0.11 2.45 -0.17
N VAL A 468 -0.69 3.53 -0.21
CA VAL A 468 -1.97 3.56 -0.94
C VAL A 468 -1.74 3.26 -2.41
N SER A 469 -0.75 3.92 -3.05
CA SER A 469 -0.46 3.70 -4.46
C SER A 469 0.11 2.30 -4.74
N LEU A 470 0.96 1.76 -3.87
CA LEU A 470 1.58 0.45 -4.02
C LEU A 470 0.54 -0.68 -3.88
N TYR A 471 -0.38 -0.54 -2.92
CA TYR A 471 -1.50 -1.47 -2.73
C TYR A 471 -2.45 -1.50 -3.94
N ALA A 472 -2.83 -0.31 -4.42
CA ALA A 472 -3.72 -0.12 -5.55
C ALA A 472 -3.16 -0.62 -6.89
N ARG A 473 -1.82 -0.65 -7.03
CA ARG A 473 -1.15 -1.16 -8.23
C ARG A 473 -1.30 -2.67 -8.33
N HIS A 474 -1.50 -3.14 -9.55
CA HIS A 474 -1.47 -4.56 -9.89
C HIS A 474 -0.04 -5.02 -10.19
N ASN A 475 0.87 -4.87 -9.22
CA ASN A 475 2.28 -5.26 -9.35
C ASN A 475 2.76 -6.04 -8.12
N GLU A 476 2.52 -7.35 -8.14
CA GLU A 476 2.85 -8.24 -7.03
C GLU A 476 4.37 -8.35 -6.78
N HIS A 477 5.20 -8.23 -7.83
CA HIS A 477 6.65 -8.22 -7.68
C HIS A 477 7.11 -7.02 -6.86
N GLN A 478 6.60 -5.81 -7.17
CA GLN A 478 6.96 -4.60 -6.43
C GLN A 478 6.50 -4.67 -4.97
N LYS A 479 5.31 -5.22 -4.70
CA LYS A 479 4.81 -5.46 -3.34
C LYS A 479 5.71 -6.42 -2.58
N PHE A 480 6.12 -7.52 -3.22
CA PHE A 480 7.01 -8.52 -2.65
C PHE A 480 8.41 -7.96 -2.32
N ASP A 481 9.00 -7.20 -3.24
CA ASP A 481 10.31 -6.55 -3.01
C ASP A 481 10.23 -5.57 -1.84
N TRP A 482 9.18 -4.75 -1.80
CA TRP A 482 8.97 -3.79 -0.73
C TRP A 482 8.78 -4.50 0.62
N LYS A 483 7.96 -5.57 0.67
CA LYS A 483 7.73 -6.41 1.85
C LYS A 483 9.05 -6.93 2.43
N ASN A 484 9.89 -7.56 1.61
CA ASN A 484 11.17 -8.13 2.06
C ASN A 484 12.13 -7.06 2.55
N ARG A 485 12.22 -5.93 1.84
CA ARG A 485 13.08 -4.81 2.22
C ARG A 485 12.65 -4.21 3.56
N VAL A 486 11.35 -3.99 3.78
CA VAL A 486 10.82 -3.42 5.03
C VAL A 486 10.97 -4.39 6.20
N ARG A 487 10.68 -5.68 6.04
CA ARG A 487 10.89 -6.68 7.10
C ARG A 487 12.35 -6.74 7.53
N LYS A 488 13.28 -6.69 6.56
CA LYS A 488 14.71 -6.58 6.85
C LYS A 488 15.05 -5.28 7.60
N MET A 489 14.54 -4.14 7.12
CA MET A 489 14.76 -2.85 7.77
C MET A 489 14.29 -2.86 9.23
N PHE A 490 13.07 -3.35 9.51
CA PHE A 490 12.56 -3.46 10.88
C PHE A 490 13.47 -4.33 11.75
N ARG A 491 13.88 -5.49 11.26
CA ARG A 491 14.84 -6.33 11.99
C ARG A 491 16.13 -5.57 12.31
N ASP A 492 16.74 -4.96 11.30
CA ASP A 492 18.02 -4.27 11.44
C ASP A 492 17.92 -3.05 12.38
N GLU A 493 16.83 -2.27 12.31
CA GLU A 493 16.58 -1.13 13.21
C GLU A 493 16.30 -1.57 14.63
N ILE A 494 15.51 -2.63 14.83
CA ILE A 494 15.24 -3.17 16.18
C ILE A 494 16.54 -3.68 16.82
N GLN A 495 17.40 -4.37 16.05
CA GLN A 495 18.70 -4.82 16.55
C GLN A 495 19.58 -3.63 16.98
N LYS A 496 19.60 -2.54 16.21
CA LYS A 496 20.34 -1.32 16.60
C LYS A 496 19.81 -0.72 17.89
N MET A 497 18.49 -0.62 18.02
CA MET A 497 17.87 -0.07 19.24
C MET A 497 18.11 -0.96 20.47
N LEU A 498 18.20 -2.28 20.28
CA LEU A 498 18.61 -3.20 21.33
C LEU A 498 20.09 -2.99 21.69
N ASP A 499 20.98 -2.86 20.70
CA ASP A 499 22.40 -2.56 20.91
C ASP A 499 22.62 -1.22 21.62
N GLU A 500 21.72 -0.24 21.45
CA GLU A 500 21.76 1.04 22.17
C GLU A 500 21.38 0.90 23.65
N ARG A 501 20.49 -0.04 23.99
CA ARG A 501 19.94 -0.22 25.35
C ARG A 501 20.65 -1.30 26.17
N TYR A 502 21.20 -2.32 25.51
CA TYR A 502 21.77 -3.49 26.17
C TYR A 502 23.20 -3.77 25.67
N ASP A 503 24.04 -4.25 26.58
CA ASP A 503 25.31 -4.89 26.27
C ASP A 503 25.11 -6.40 26.13
N PHE A 504 25.51 -6.94 24.98
CA PHE A 504 25.39 -8.36 24.68
C PHE A 504 26.72 -9.08 24.77
N TYR A 505 26.69 -10.23 25.43
CA TYR A 505 27.84 -11.10 25.61
C TYR A 505 27.51 -12.52 25.17
N ARG A 506 28.41 -13.10 24.37
CA ARG A 506 28.39 -14.50 24.00
C ARG A 506 29.20 -15.29 25.02
N LEU A 507 28.60 -16.32 25.59
CA LEU A 507 29.20 -17.18 26.60
C LEU A 507 29.46 -18.55 25.98
N THR A 508 30.72 -18.85 25.64
CA THR A 508 31.11 -20.16 25.10
C THR A 508 31.67 -21.03 26.25
N PRO A 509 31.14 -22.23 26.51
CA PRO A 509 31.60 -23.07 27.61
C PRO A 509 33.06 -23.49 27.41
N LYS A 510 33.83 -23.56 28.50
CA LYS A 510 35.17 -24.19 28.52
C LYS A 510 35.02 -25.72 28.48
N GLU A 511 36.08 -26.45 28.11
CA GLU A 511 36.05 -27.90 27.87
C GLU A 511 35.41 -28.73 29.03
N ASP A 512 35.58 -28.32 30.28
CA ASP A 512 35.04 -29.01 31.47
C ASP A 512 33.74 -28.40 32.03
N THR A 513 33.08 -27.49 31.31
CA THR A 513 31.93 -26.76 31.82
C THR A 513 30.62 -27.51 31.58
N GLN A 514 30.00 -27.97 32.66
CA GLN A 514 28.62 -28.46 32.67
C GLN A 514 27.63 -27.28 32.68
N VAL A 515 27.07 -26.94 31.52
CA VAL A 515 26.24 -25.74 31.33
C VAL A 515 24.95 -25.82 32.15
N GLU A 516 24.27 -26.97 32.13
CA GLU A 516 23.02 -27.21 32.87
C GLU A 516 23.20 -27.01 34.38
N GLU A 517 24.30 -27.52 34.95
CA GLU A 517 24.61 -27.39 36.37
C GLU A 517 24.89 -25.93 36.73
N PHE A 518 25.65 -25.21 35.90
CA PHE A 518 25.95 -23.80 36.12
C PHE A 518 24.69 -22.93 36.11
N VAL A 519 23.82 -23.13 35.11
CA VAL A 519 22.55 -22.39 34.99
C VAL A 519 21.65 -22.70 36.19
N SER A 520 21.49 -23.98 36.55
CA SER A 520 20.65 -24.39 37.68
C SER A 520 21.13 -23.80 39.01
N ARG A 521 22.44 -23.83 39.27
CA ARG A 521 23.04 -23.30 40.51
C ARG A 521 22.91 -21.77 40.60
N ASN A 522 22.95 -21.07 39.48
CA ASN A 522 22.89 -19.61 39.42
C ASN A 522 21.52 -19.08 38.94
N PHE A 523 20.50 -19.93 38.89
CA PHE A 523 19.22 -19.63 38.25
C PHE A 523 18.60 -18.30 38.69
N ARG A 524 18.52 -18.06 40.01
CA ARG A 524 17.93 -16.83 40.56
C ARG A 524 18.68 -15.54 40.13
N LYS A 525 19.99 -15.63 39.89
CA LYS A 525 20.81 -14.51 39.41
C LYS A 525 20.68 -14.29 37.90
N LEU A 526 20.53 -15.38 37.15
CA LEU A 526 20.63 -15.40 35.68
C LEU A 526 19.28 -15.36 34.96
N ILE A 527 18.18 -15.72 35.63
CA ILE A 527 16.85 -15.78 35.02
C ILE A 527 16.48 -14.46 34.32
N GLY A 528 16.04 -14.57 33.06
CA GLY A 528 15.71 -13.43 32.20
C GLY A 528 16.90 -12.59 31.71
N LYS A 529 18.13 -12.85 32.17
CA LYS A 529 19.37 -12.22 31.68
C LYS A 529 20.08 -13.05 30.62
N ILE A 530 19.90 -14.38 30.67
CA ILE A 530 20.50 -15.32 29.72
C ILE A 530 19.47 -16.03 28.84
N PHE A 531 19.89 -16.37 27.63
CA PHE A 531 19.10 -17.11 26.65
C PHE A 531 19.99 -18.12 25.91
N SER A 532 19.53 -19.36 25.75
CA SER A 532 20.18 -20.34 24.86
C SER A 532 19.56 -20.27 23.46
N PRO A 533 20.30 -19.77 22.45
CA PRO A 533 19.80 -19.71 21.07
C PRO A 533 19.83 -21.06 20.33
N THR A 534 20.52 -22.07 20.88
CA THR A 534 20.77 -23.35 20.20
C THR A 534 20.39 -24.49 21.12
N LYS A 535 19.68 -25.50 20.59
CA LYS A 535 19.33 -26.71 21.35
C LYS A 535 20.53 -27.52 21.84
N SER A 536 21.69 -27.36 21.21
CA SER A 536 22.96 -27.99 21.59
C SER A 536 23.66 -27.31 22.77
N ASN A 537 23.18 -26.14 23.21
CA ASN A 537 23.80 -25.34 24.28
C ASN A 537 25.27 -24.98 24.00
N ASP A 538 25.65 -24.87 22.72
CA ASP A 538 27.03 -24.57 22.29
C ASP A 538 27.51 -23.21 22.80
N TYR A 539 26.58 -22.28 23.01
CA TYR A 539 26.85 -20.99 23.65
C TYR A 539 25.55 -20.42 24.24
N LEU A 540 25.70 -19.57 25.26
CA LEU A 540 24.61 -18.77 25.80
C LEU A 540 24.79 -17.30 25.41
N ILE A 541 23.70 -16.54 25.47
CA ILE A 541 23.72 -15.09 25.31
C ILE A 541 23.32 -14.47 26.62
N LEU A 542 24.13 -13.53 27.10
CA LEU A 542 23.90 -12.72 28.29
C LEU A 542 23.66 -11.28 27.84
N ALA A 543 22.62 -10.65 28.37
CA ALA A 543 22.30 -9.25 28.09
C ALA A 543 22.20 -8.45 29.40
N PHE A 544 22.85 -7.29 29.43
CA PHE A 544 22.75 -6.32 30.52
C PHE A 544 22.25 -4.97 30.01
N GLU A 545 21.29 -4.37 30.70
CA GLU A 545 20.78 -3.04 30.41
C GLU A 545 21.84 -1.99 30.79
N LYS A 546 22.18 -1.11 29.84
CA LYS A 546 23.26 -0.13 29.99
C LYS A 546 23.00 0.91 31.07
N GLU A 547 21.73 1.30 31.23
CA GLU A 547 21.32 2.33 32.20
C GLU A 547 20.92 1.75 33.57
N ASP A 548 21.07 0.43 33.78
CA ASP A 548 20.71 -0.17 35.07
C ASP A 548 21.67 0.26 36.20
N SER A 549 21.08 0.56 37.36
CA SER A 549 21.73 1.14 38.54
C SER A 549 22.60 0.17 39.35
N ASN A 550 22.60 -1.13 39.03
CA ASN A 550 23.19 -2.17 39.87
C ASN A 550 24.49 -2.77 39.30
N GLU A 551 25.50 -1.93 39.11
CA GLU A 551 26.81 -2.32 38.55
C GLU A 551 27.54 -3.40 39.36
N GLU A 552 27.42 -3.39 40.70
CA GLU A 552 28.02 -4.44 41.56
C GLU A 552 27.48 -5.84 41.22
N GLN A 553 26.18 -5.93 40.95
CA GLN A 553 25.56 -7.20 40.55
C GLN A 553 26.03 -7.66 39.17
N LYS A 554 26.20 -6.72 38.22
CA LYS A 554 26.72 -7.03 36.88
C LYS A 554 28.15 -7.56 36.97
N GLU A 555 29.03 -6.91 37.72
CA GLU A 555 30.41 -7.36 37.92
C GLU A 555 30.48 -8.74 38.58
N ALA A 556 29.66 -8.98 39.60
CA ALA A 556 29.59 -10.28 40.27
C ALA A 556 29.17 -11.40 39.30
N ILE A 557 28.16 -11.17 38.46
CA ILE A 557 27.72 -12.15 37.46
C ILE A 557 28.82 -12.38 36.42
N ILE A 558 29.48 -11.32 35.94
CA ILE A 558 30.57 -11.45 34.97
C ILE A 558 31.72 -12.28 35.55
N ASN A 559 32.08 -12.07 36.83
CA ASN A 559 33.12 -12.85 37.49
C ASN A 559 32.74 -14.34 37.63
N ASP A 560 31.51 -14.63 38.08
CA ASP A 560 30.98 -16.00 38.17
C ASP A 560 31.01 -16.70 36.79
N VAL A 561 30.64 -15.99 35.72
CA VAL A 561 30.61 -16.51 34.35
C VAL A 561 32.03 -16.72 33.78
N LYS A 562 32.97 -15.81 34.04
CA LYS A 562 34.36 -15.91 33.55
C LYS A 562 35.09 -17.16 34.03
N GLU A 563 34.71 -17.71 35.18
CA GLU A 563 35.29 -18.96 35.68
C GLU A 563 35.00 -20.14 34.74
N LYS A 564 33.79 -20.21 34.18
CA LYS A 564 33.28 -21.36 33.43
C LYS A 564 33.14 -21.12 31.91
N PHE A 565 33.10 -19.87 31.47
CA PHE A 565 32.86 -19.51 30.07
C PHE A 565 33.93 -18.56 29.53
N TYR A 566 34.19 -18.64 28.23
CA TYR A 566 34.81 -17.58 27.46
C TYR A 566 33.73 -16.54 27.13
N ILE A 567 34.02 -15.26 27.40
CA ILE A 567 33.08 -14.15 27.22
C ILE A 567 33.54 -13.30 26.04
N GLU A 568 32.67 -13.08 25.07
CA GLU A 568 32.90 -12.20 23.93
C GLU A 568 31.76 -11.19 23.81
N GLY A 569 32.07 -9.89 23.89
CA GLY A 569 31.08 -8.84 23.64
C GLY A 569 30.76 -8.73 22.15
N PHE A 570 29.49 -8.55 21.81
CA PHE A 570 29.07 -8.39 20.41
C PHE A 570 27.88 -7.42 20.28
N ALA A 571 27.61 -7.00 19.05
CA ALA A 571 26.45 -6.19 18.70
C ALA A 571 25.54 -6.99 17.76
N LEU A 572 24.24 -7.02 18.04
CA LEU A 572 23.22 -7.71 17.24
C LEU A 572 23.21 -7.20 15.79
N SER A 573 23.37 -5.89 15.60
CA SER A 573 23.36 -5.23 14.29
C SER A 573 24.63 -5.48 13.46
N ALA A 574 25.77 -5.73 14.11
CA ALA A 574 27.06 -5.98 13.46
C ALA A 574 27.31 -7.48 13.16
N ASN A 575 26.42 -8.35 13.63
CA ASN A 575 26.62 -9.80 13.64
C ASN A 575 26.57 -10.47 12.24
N ASN A 576 26.44 -9.68 11.17
CA ASN A 576 26.64 -10.12 9.78
C ASN A 576 28.10 -10.39 9.42
N ARG A 577 29.06 -10.12 10.32
CA ARG A 577 30.52 -10.22 10.03
C ARG A 577 31.31 -11.25 10.84
N ILE A 578 30.68 -12.00 11.74
CA ILE A 578 31.35 -13.09 12.46
C ILE A 578 30.70 -14.41 12.05
N GLY A 579 31.07 -14.82 10.84
CA GLY A 579 30.70 -16.07 10.21
C GLY A 579 31.96 -16.77 9.74
#